data_AF-A0A371ER42-F1
#
_entry.id   AF-A0A371ER42-F1
#
_cell.length_a   1.000
_cell.length_b   1.000
_cell.length_c   1.000
_cell.angle_alpha   90.00
_cell.angle_beta   90.00
_cell.angle_gamma   90.00
#
_symmetry.space_group_name_H-M   'P 1'
#
loop_
_entity.id
_entity.type
_entity.pdbx_description
1 polymer ?
#
loop_
_entity_poly.entity_id
_entity_poly.type
_entity_poly.pdbx_seq_one_letter_code
_entity_poly.pdbx_strand_id
1 'polypeptide(L)'
;MDIETVEGTEPHNKRLVTWVREKKRSASWMEQIMDPAIGPNYDVKKMEILAAVALDCVEEDKDVRPTMKQVVEMLQSHESDGQ
;
A
#
# COMPACT_ATOMS: atom_id res chain seq x y z
N MET A 1 -6.54 -8.88 30.34
CA MET A 1 -5.85 -7.71 29.79
C MET A 1 -6.84 -7.09 28.84
N ASP A 2 -7.63 -6.18 29.38
CA ASP A 2 -8.69 -5.48 28.66
C ASP A 2 -8.01 -4.58 27.62
N ILE A 3 -8.25 -4.88 26.35
CA ILE A 3 -7.82 -4.04 25.25
C ILE A 3 -8.81 -2.88 25.20
N GLU A 4 -8.39 -1.72 25.70
CA GLU A 4 -9.15 -0.48 25.53
C GLU A 4 -9.31 -0.21 24.03
N THR A 5 -10.57 -0.25 23.58
CA THR A 5 -10.96 0.07 22.21
C THR A 5 -10.71 1.55 21.96
N VAL A 6 -9.71 1.87 21.13
CA VAL A 6 -9.59 3.18 20.51
C VAL A 6 -10.83 3.41 19.65
N GLU A 7 -11.58 4.46 19.97
CA GLU A 7 -12.74 4.94 19.23
C GLU A 7 -12.41 5.03 17.73
N GLY A 8 -13.04 4.18 16.91
CA GLY A 8 -12.93 4.21 15.45
C GLY A 8 -12.26 3.01 14.78
N THR A 9 -11.79 2.01 15.53
CA THR A 9 -11.29 0.77 14.91
C THR A 9 -12.24 -0.39 15.15
N GLU A 10 -13.05 -0.74 14.14
CA GLU A 10 -13.65 -2.07 14.14
C GLU A 10 -12.51 -3.09 14.11
N PRO A 11 -12.57 -4.17 14.91
CA PRO A 11 -11.60 -5.26 14.83
C PRO A 11 -11.84 -6.00 13.51
N HIS A 12 -11.24 -5.47 12.44
CA HIS A 12 -11.27 -6.07 11.13
C HIS A 12 -10.33 -7.28 11.16
N ASN A 13 -10.86 -8.46 11.49
CA ASN A 13 -10.16 -9.74 11.34
C ASN A 13 -10.07 -10.14 9.86
N LYS A 14 -9.60 -9.22 9.02
CA LYS A 14 -9.38 -9.40 7.59
C LYS A 14 -7.88 -9.47 7.31
N ARG A 15 -7.47 -10.30 6.34
CA ARG A 15 -6.10 -10.27 5.84
C ARG A 15 -5.80 -8.89 5.26
N LEU A 16 -4.64 -8.33 5.61
CA LEU A 16 -4.24 -6.98 5.18
C LEU A 16 -4.35 -6.80 3.66
N VAL A 17 -3.88 -7.76 2.88
CA VAL A 17 -3.95 -7.71 1.40
C VAL A 17 -5.38 -7.58 0.89
N THR A 18 -6.32 -8.33 1.47
CA THR A 18 -7.74 -8.24 1.11
C THR A 18 -8.29 -6.84 1.41
N TRP A 19 -7.97 -6.31 2.60
CA TRP A 19 -8.40 -4.98 2.99
C TRP A 19 -7.83 -3.87 2.09
N VAL A 20 -6.53 -3.92 1.76
CA VAL A 20 -5.92 -2.94 0.84
C VAL A 20 -6.56 -3.00 -0.56
N ARG A 21 -6.84 -4.20 -1.09
CA ARG A 21 -7.54 -4.38 -2.37
C ARG A 21 -8.96 -3.79 -2.34
N GLU A 22 -9.67 -3.89 -1.22
CA GLU A 22 -10.98 -3.25 -1.03
C GLU A 22 -10.83 -1.71 -1.02
N LYS A 23 -9.86 -1.18 -0.27
CA LYS A 23 -9.63 0.27 -0.14
C LYS A 23 -9.27 0.92 -1.47
N LYS A 24 -8.47 0.27 -2.32
CA LYS A 24 -8.04 0.78 -3.64
C LYS A 24 -9.19 1.20 -4.57
N ARG A 25 -10.42 0.78 -4.30
CA ARG A 25 -11.62 1.22 -5.04
C ARG A 25 -12.08 2.64 -4.68
N SER A 26 -11.55 3.23 -3.62
CA SER A 26 -11.86 4.57 -3.13
C SER A 26 -10.89 5.61 -3.71
N ALA A 27 -11.37 6.84 -3.93
CA ALA A 27 -10.52 7.94 -4.34
C ALA A 27 -9.50 8.36 -3.26
N SER A 28 -9.83 8.15 -1.98
CA SER A 28 -8.97 8.49 -0.82
C SER A 28 -8.33 7.24 -0.20
N TRP A 29 -8.01 6.25 -1.02
CA TRP A 29 -7.49 4.98 -0.52
C TRP A 29 -6.10 5.12 0.09
N MET A 30 -5.29 6.06 -0.38
CA MET A 30 -3.95 6.32 0.14
C MET A 30 -4.03 6.79 1.59
N GLU A 31 -4.85 7.79 1.88
CA GLU A 31 -5.05 8.30 3.24
C GLU A 31 -5.61 7.22 4.19
N GLN A 32 -6.33 6.23 3.64
CA GLN A 32 -6.88 5.12 4.42
C GLN A 32 -5.86 4.04 4.76
N ILE A 33 -4.87 3.79 3.90
CA ILE A 33 -3.88 2.71 4.10
C ILE A 33 -2.56 3.20 4.70
N MET A 34 -2.30 4.50 4.66
CA MET A 34 -1.05 5.07 5.14
C MET A 34 -0.99 5.07 6.66
N ASP A 35 0.17 4.68 7.18
CA ASP A 35 0.43 4.72 8.61
C ASP A 35 0.49 6.19 9.08
N PRO A 36 -0.32 6.60 10.08
CA PRO A 36 -0.28 7.95 10.63
C PRO A 36 1.10 8.40 11.11
N ALA A 37 1.98 7.47 11.49
CA ALA A 37 3.35 7.77 11.92
C ALA A 37 4.26 8.31 10.79
N ILE A 38 3.91 8.07 9.52
CA ILE A 38 4.61 8.63 8.36
C ILE A 38 4.38 10.16 8.26
N GLY A 39 3.32 10.66 8.89
CA GLY A 39 2.92 12.06 8.83
C GLY A 39 2.28 12.45 7.49
N PRO A 40 1.84 13.72 7.34
CA PRO A 40 1.06 14.16 6.17
C PRO A 40 1.91 14.46 4.92
N ASN A 41 3.23 14.56 5.05
CA ASN A 41 4.11 15.11 4.01
C ASN A 41 4.79 14.03 3.14
N TYR A 42 4.11 12.93 2.86
CA TYR A 42 4.61 11.94 1.92
C TYR A 42 4.24 12.32 0.48
N ASP A 43 5.07 11.88 -0.46
CA ASP A 43 4.75 11.97 -1.88
C ASP A 43 3.69 10.91 -2.22
N VAL A 44 2.45 11.36 -2.43
CA VAL A 44 1.30 10.49 -2.72
C VAL A 44 1.58 9.61 -3.93
N LYS A 45 2.17 10.16 -4.99
CA LYS A 45 2.48 9.42 -6.22
C LYS A 45 3.47 8.30 -5.93
N LYS A 46 4.56 8.58 -5.19
CA LYS A 46 5.54 7.55 -4.79
C LYS A 46 4.91 6.46 -3.93
N MET A 47 4.03 6.83 -2.99
CA MET A 47 3.35 5.86 -2.15
C MET A 47 2.34 5.01 -2.96
N GLU A 48 1.67 5.58 -3.95
CA GLU A 48 0.77 4.83 -4.84
C GLU A 48 1.54 3.77 -5.64
N ILE A 49 2.72 4.12 -6.15
CA ILE A 49 3.62 3.20 -6.84
C ILE A 49 4.05 2.08 -5.89
N LEU A 50 4.49 2.43 -4.67
CA LEU A 50 4.91 1.45 -3.68
C LEU A 50 3.79 0.47 -3.35
N ALA A 51 2.57 0.97 -3.13
CA ALA A 51 1.40 0.15 -2.85
C ALA A 51 1.01 -0.73 -4.05
N ALA A 52 1.12 -0.22 -5.28
CA ALA A 52 0.89 -1.01 -6.49
C ALA A 52 1.92 -2.15 -6.63
N VAL A 53 3.21 -1.85 -6.51
CA VAL A 53 4.30 -2.85 -6.55
C VAL A 53 4.10 -3.90 -5.45
N ALA A 54 3.74 -3.47 -4.24
CA ALA A 54 3.48 -4.38 -3.13
C ALA A 54 2.31 -5.33 -3.42
N LEU A 55 1.22 -4.83 -4.04
CA LEU A 55 0.08 -5.65 -4.46
C LEU A 55 0.49 -6.68 -5.52
N ASP A 56 1.27 -6.27 -6.53
CA ASP A 56 1.76 -7.17 -7.58
C ASP A 56 2.68 -8.27 -7.00
N CYS A 57 3.51 -7.93 -6.00
CA CYS A 57 4.39 -8.89 -5.31
C CYS A 57 3.62 -9.96 -4.51
N VAL A 58 2.41 -9.66 -4.06
CA VAL A 58 1.59 -10.55 -3.22
C VAL A 58 0.39 -11.13 -3.96
N GLU A 59 0.42 -11.10 -5.29
CA GLU A 59 -0.56 -11.81 -6.11
C GLU A 59 -0.59 -13.31 -5.78
N GLU A 60 -1.79 -13.87 -5.81
CA GLU A 60 -2.03 -15.27 -5.43
C GLU A 60 -1.50 -16.23 -6.51
N ASP A 61 -1.64 -15.83 -7.78
CA ASP A 61 -1.00 -16.52 -8.87
C ASP A 61 0.50 -16.20 -8.85
N LYS A 62 1.30 -17.23 -8.59
CA LYS A 62 2.74 -17.10 -8.47
C LYS A 62 3.42 -16.67 -9.78
N ASP A 63 2.81 -16.96 -10.92
CA ASP A 63 3.41 -16.79 -12.24
C ASP A 63 3.21 -15.38 -12.79
N VAL A 64 2.27 -14.59 -12.21
CA VAL A 64 2.09 -13.16 -12.53
C VAL A 64 2.91 -12.23 -11.63
N ARG A 65 3.48 -12.73 -10.53
CA ARG A 65 4.30 -11.93 -9.63
C ARG A 65 5.55 -11.42 -10.36
N PRO A 66 5.95 -10.16 -10.14
CA PRO A 66 7.16 -9.62 -10.76
C PRO A 66 8.41 -10.32 -10.24
N THR A 67 9.42 -10.42 -11.10
CA THR A 67 10.78 -10.77 -10.66
C THR A 67 11.36 -9.64 -9.81
N MET A 68 12.31 -9.95 -8.92
CA MET A 68 12.99 -8.91 -8.12
C MET A 68 13.66 -7.83 -8.98
N LYS A 69 14.12 -8.18 -10.19
CA LYS A 69 14.62 -7.19 -11.16
C LYS A 69 13.53 -6.20 -11.56
N GLN A 70 12.35 -6.69 -11.95
CA GLN A 70 11.21 -5.84 -12.32
C GLN A 70 10.73 -5.00 -11.13
N VAL A 71 10.70 -5.56 -9.91
CA VAL A 71 10.36 -4.81 -8.69
C VAL A 71 11.28 -3.60 -8.53
N VAL A 72 12.60 -3.78 -8.66
CA VAL A 72 13.56 -2.68 -8.57
C VAL A 72 13.35 -1.66 -9.68
N GLU A 73 13.14 -2.11 -10.93
CA GLU A 73 12.87 -1.22 -12.07
C GLU A 73 11.61 -0.37 -11.85
N MET A 74 10.51 -0.96 -11.34
CA MET A 74 9.26 -0.25 -11.04
C MET A 74 9.40 0.76 -9.90
N LEU A 75 10.21 0.45 -8.88
CA LEU A 75 10.45 1.36 -7.75
C LEU A 75 11.34 2.55 -8.15
N GLN A 76 12.26 2.34 -9.10
CA GLN A 76 13.22 3.36 -9.55
C GLN A 76 12.72 4.19 -10.74
N SER A 77 11.71 3.73 -11.49
CA SER A 77 11.24 4.40 -12.72
C SER A 77 10.63 5.79 -12.51
N HIS A 78 10.52 6.26 -11.25
CA HIS A 78 9.94 7.55 -10.89
C HIS A 78 10.96 8.57 -10.34
N GLU A 79 12.26 8.32 -10.53
CA GLU A 79 13.33 9.24 -10.12
C GLU A 79 13.64 10.37 -11.12
N SER A 80 12.83 10.60 -12.16
CA SER A 80 13.19 11.57 -13.20
C SER A 80 12.00 12.36 -13.75
N ASP A 81 11.52 13.33 -12.97
CA ASP A 81 10.92 14.59 -13.47
C ASP A 81 11.59 15.79 -12.77
N GLY A 82 12.93 15.72 -12.69
CA GLY A 82 13.79 16.78 -12.17
C GLY A 82 14.95 17.03 -13.12
N GLN A 83 14.65 17.62 -14.28
CA GLN A 83 15.61 18.32 -15.12
C GLN A 83 15.19 19.80 -15.18
#